data_AF-A0A966XFU5-F1
#
_entry.id   AF-A0A966XFU5-F1
#
_cell.length_a   1.000
_cell.length_b   1.000
_cell.length_c   1.000
_cell.angle_alpha   90.00
_cell.angle_beta   90.00
_cell.angle_gamma   90.00
#
_symmetry.space_group_name_H-M   'P 1'
#
loop_
_entity.id
_entity.type
_entity.pdbx_description
1 polymer ?
#
loop_
_entity_poly.entity_id
_entity_poly.type
_entity_poly.pdbx_seq_one_letter_code
_entity_poly.pdbx_strand_id
1 'polypeptide(L)' 'DESARVLDQNGAPLPNLLAAGGAARGVSGPDVSGYLSGNGLLTAVALGRIAGRQAGRMLEAGE' A
#
# COMPACT_ATOMS: atom_id res chain seq x y z
N ASP A 1 3.34 4.33 -0.23
CA ASP A 1 2.83 5.72 -0.38
C ASP A 1 1.36 5.70 -0.80
N GLU A 2 0.80 6.81 -1.27
CA GLU A 2 -0.60 6.89 -1.76
C GLU A 2 -0.87 6.04 -3.01
N SER A 3 0.18 5.63 -3.74
CA SER A 3 0.09 4.75 -4.91
C SER A 3 0.40 3.29 -4.56
N ALA A 4 0.35 2.92 -3.28
CA ALA A 4 0.64 1.59 -2.75
C ALA A 4 2.07 1.09 -3.01
N ARG A 5 3.02 1.95 -3.36
CA ARG A 5 4.44 1.59 -3.51
C ARG A 5 5.07 1.36 -2.15
N VAL A 6 5.84 0.28 -2.03
CA VAL A 6 6.67 0.02 -0.85
C VAL A 6 7.85 0.99 -0.89
N LEU A 7 8.15 1.60 0.25
CA LEU A 7 9.24 2.57 0.39
C LEU A 7 10.40 1.95 1.17
N ASP A 8 11.62 2.33 0.82
CA ASP A 8 12.80 2.06 1.62
C ASP A 8 12.86 2.96 2.87
N GLN A 9 13.91 2.79 3.67
CA GLN A 9 14.12 3.57 4.90
C GLN A 9 14.37 5.07 4.67
N ASN A 10 14.70 5.47 3.44
CA ASN A 10 14.90 6.87 3.05
C ASN A 10 13.63 7.46 2.41
N GLY A 11 12.55 6.67 2.28
CA GLY A 11 11.29 7.08 1.66
C GLY A 11 11.26 6.93 0.14
N ALA A 12 12.29 6.34 -0.49
CA ALA A 12 12.30 6.09 -1.92
C ALA A 12 11.49 4.83 -2.27
N PRO A 13 10.69 4.84 -3.35
CA PRO A 13 9.93 3.66 -3.76
C PRO A 13 10.85 2.54 -4.24
N LEU A 14 10.61 1.33 -3.76
CA LEU A 14 11.26 0.13 -4.26
C LEU A 14 10.70 -0.22 -5.65
N PRO A 15 11.56 -0.59 -6.61
CA PRO A 15 11.12 -0.94 -7.95
C PRO A 15 10.21 -2.16 -7.89
N ASN A 16 9.07 -2.05 -8.58
CA ASN A 16 8.22 -3.19 -8.93
C ASN A 16 7.61 -3.87 -7.69
N LEU A 17 7.57 -3.15 -6.56
CA LEU A 17 7.08 -3.65 -5.28
C LEU A 17 5.95 -2.79 -4.73
N LEU A 18 4.80 -3.42 -4.55
CA LEU A 18 3.56 -2.82 -4.06
C LEU A 18 3.06 -3.57 -2.83
N ALA A 19 2.34 -2.88 -1.95
CA ALA A 19 1.74 -3.48 -0.76
C ALA A 19 0.30 -3.01 -0.54
N ALA A 20 -0.53 -3.94 -0.05
CA ALA A 20 -1.93 -3.69 0.31
C ALA A 20 -2.33 -4.57 1.51
N GLY A 21 -3.53 -4.34 2.06
CA GLY A 21 -4.03 -5.11 3.18
C GLY A 21 -3.08 -5.09 4.38
N GLY A 22 -2.96 -6.23 5.08
CA GLY A 22 -2.11 -6.33 6.28
C GLY A 22 -0.61 -6.11 6.03
N ALA A 23 -0.14 -6.19 4.78
CA ALA A 23 1.24 -5.86 4.43
C ALA A 23 1.47 -4.34 4.34
N ALA A 24 0.42 -3.55 4.07
CA ALA A 24 0.50 -2.10 4.08
C ALA A 24 0.34 -1.55 5.51
N ARG A 25 1.28 -0.71 5.93
CA ARG A 25 1.33 -0.10 7.27
C ARG A 25 0.91 1.37 7.20
N GLY A 26 0.50 1.93 8.34
CA GLY A 26 0.26 3.37 8.53
C GLY A 26 -1.20 3.78 8.70
N VAL A 27 -2.16 3.06 8.13
CA VAL A 27 -3.61 3.43 8.22
C VAL A 27 -4.13 3.44 9.65
N SER A 28 -3.64 2.52 10.48
CA SER A 28 -4.03 2.41 11.89
C SER A 28 -3.08 3.15 12.84
N GLY A 29 -2.18 4.00 12.33
CA GLY A 29 -1.16 4.65 13.16
C GLY A 29 -0.10 3.69 13.74
N PRO A 30 0.73 4.17 14.68
CA PRO A 30 1.81 3.38 15.27
C PRO A 30 1.34 2.36 16.32
N ASP A 31 0.17 2.59 16.92
CA ASP A 31 -0.34 1.83 18.07
C ASP A 31 -1.63 1.05 17.75
N VAL A 32 -1.86 -0.02 18.52
CA VAL A 32 -3.07 -0.85 18.38
C VAL A 32 -4.36 -0.06 18.61
N SER A 33 -4.31 1.02 19.39
CA SER A 33 -5.45 1.90 19.66
C SER A 33 -5.97 2.63 18.41
N GLY A 34 -5.14 2.80 17.38
CA GLY A 34 -5.56 3.36 16.09
C GLY A 34 -6.17 2.33 15.15
N TYR A 35 -6.17 1.04 15.50
CA TYR A 35 -6.82 0.00 14.72
C TYR A 35 -8.32 -0.05 15.04
N LEU A 36 -9.13 0.49 14.12
CA LEU A 36 -10.58 0.47 14.21
C LEU A 36 -11.17 -0.77 13.52
N SER A 37 -12.36 -1.15 13.95
CA SER A 37 -13.13 -2.20 13.27
C SER A 37 -13.27 -1.88 11.79
N GLY A 38 -12.99 -2.87 10.94
CA GLY A 38 -13.03 -2.72 9.49
C GLY A 38 -11.73 -2.24 8.84
N ASN A 39 -10.72 -1.77 9.58
CA ASN A 39 -9.45 -1.30 8.98
C ASN A 39 -8.77 -2.37 8.13
N GLY A 40 -8.80 -3.63 8.55
CA GLY A 40 -8.24 -4.75 7.76
C GLY A 40 -8.94 -4.93 6.42
N LEU A 41 -10.28 -4.88 6.38
CA LEU A 41 -11.04 -5.01 5.15
C LEU A 41 -10.88 -3.77 4.26
N LEU A 42 -10.91 -2.57 4.87
CA LEU A 42 -10.67 -1.29 4.19
C LEU A 42 -9.32 -1.30 3.47
N THR A 43 -8.24 -1.65 4.19
CA THR A 43 -6.88 -1.70 3.62
C THR A 43 -6.74 -2.79 2.57
N ALA A 44 -7.39 -3.94 2.74
CA ALA A 44 -7.36 -5.00 1.73
C ALA A 44 -8.02 -4.56 0.42
N VAL A 45 -9.22 -3.96 0.49
CA VAL A 45 -10.00 -3.61 -0.70
C VAL A 45 -9.50 -2.31 -1.35
N ALA A 46 -9.33 -1.24 -0.57
CA ALA A 46 -8.96 0.07 -1.11
C ALA A 46 -7.51 0.08 -1.62
N LEU A 47 -6.54 -0.35 -0.80
CA LEU A 47 -5.15 -0.40 -1.24
C LEU A 47 -4.93 -1.52 -2.26
N GLY A 48 -5.68 -2.62 -2.20
CA GLY A 48 -5.63 -3.68 -3.22
C GLY A 48 -6.02 -3.14 -4.61
N ARG A 49 -7.10 -2.34 -4.68
CA ARG A 49 -7.50 -1.65 -5.91
C ARG A 49 -6.43 -0.67 -6.39
N ILE A 50 -5.83 0.11 -5.48
CA ILE A 50 -4.78 1.08 -5.83
C ILE A 50 -3.54 0.37 -6.36
N ALA A 51 -3.07 -0.67 -5.66
CA ALA A 51 -1.92 -1.48 -6.06
C ALA A 51 -2.15 -2.12 -7.43
N GLY A 52 -3.30 -2.72 -7.69
CA GLY A 52 -3.61 -3.31 -9.00
C GLY A 52 -3.57 -2.28 -10.14
N ARG A 53 -4.11 -1.07 -9.92
CA ARG A 53 -4.02 0.02 -10.92
C ARG A 53 -2.60 0.50 -11.11
N GLN A 54 -1.80 0.58 -10.04
CA GLN A 54 -0.41 0.98 -10.13
C GLN A 54 0.43 -0.05 -10.88
N ALA A 55 0.21 -1.34 -10.63
CA ALA A 55 0.87 -2.41 -11.36
C ALA A 55 0.59 -2.31 -12.87
N GLY A 56 -0.67 -2.05 -13.27
CA GLY A 56 -1.01 -1.81 -14.68
C GLY A 56 -0.23 -0.65 -15.29
N ARG A 57 -0.14 0.48 -14.57
CA ARG A 57 0.63 1.65 -15.03
C ARG A 57 2.14 1.37 -15.15
N MET A 58 2.72 0.62 -14.22
CA MET A 58 4.14 0.23 -14.27
C MET A 58 4.44 -0.63 -15.50
N LEU A 59 3.56 -1.60 -15.81
CA LEU A 59 3.70 -2.42 -17.01
C LEU A 59 3.62 -1.60 -18.31
N GLU A 60 2.71 -0.62 -18.39
CA GLU A 60 2.61 0.30 -19.52
C GLU A 60 3.85 1.19 -19.67
N ALA A 61 4.48 1.56 -18.55
CA ALA A 61 5.69 2.37 -18.51
C ALA A 61 6.99 1.57 -18.76
N GLY A 62 6.92 0.23 -18.76
CA GLY A 62 8.09 -0.64 -18.88
C GLY A 62 8.97 -0.68 -17.61
N GLU A 63 8.36 -0.44 -16.44
CA GLU A 63 8.99 -0.55 -15.12
C GLU A 63 8.91 -1.99 -14.56
#